data_AF-A0A832YID8-F1
#
_entry.id   AF-A0A832YID8-F1
#
_cell.length_a   1.000
_cell.length_b   1.000
_cell.length_c   1.000
_cell.angle_alpha   90.00
_cell.angle_beta   90.00
_cell.angle_gamma   90.00
#
_symmetry.space_group_name_H-M   'P 1'
#
loop_
_entity.id
_entity.type
_entity.pdbx_description
1 polymer ?
#
loop_
_entity_poly.entity_id
_entity_poly.type
_entity_poly.pdbx_seq_one_letter_code
_entity_poly.pdbx_strand_id
1 'polypeptide(L)'
;FRELDLKIPVADPVKGVSRIASLAGLGEATKRKALILLNKAKKIGMVAGKDPMGIAAAALYLACISTGGSKTQKEISIASGVTEVTIRNRCVGLKTLL
;
A
#
# COMPACT_ATOMS: atom_id res chain seq x y z
N PHE A 1 9.63 -5.47 -38.37
CA PHE A 1 8.61 -5.35 -37.32
C PHE A 1 9.20 -4.53 -36.19
N ARG A 2 8.71 -3.30 -35.95
CA ARG A 2 9.19 -2.44 -34.85
C ARG A 2 8.48 -2.89 -33.59
N GLU A 3 9.19 -3.59 -32.71
CA GLU A 3 8.72 -3.90 -31.37
C GLU A 3 8.58 -2.58 -30.61
N LEU A 4 7.37 -2.26 -30.18
CA LEU A 4 7.09 -1.12 -29.32
C LEU A 4 7.71 -1.41 -27.96
N ASP A 5 8.79 -0.70 -27.62
CA ASP A 5 9.41 -0.64 -26.30
C ASP A 5 8.45 0.06 -25.30
N LEU A 6 7.28 -0.55 -25.08
CA LEU A 6 6.34 -0.11 -24.07
C LEU A 6 6.96 -0.49 -22.72
N LYS A 7 7.78 0.42 -22.17
CA LYS A 7 8.13 0.40 -20.75
C LYS A 7 6.83 0.52 -19.97
N ILE A 8 6.26 -0.63 -19.60
CA ILE A 8 5.13 -0.72 -18.69
C ILE A 8 5.59 0.03 -17.43
N PRO A 9 4.96 1.16 -17.06
CA PRO A 9 5.42 1.92 -15.91
C PRO A 9 5.30 1.00 -14.70
N VAL A 10 6.43 0.69 -14.08
CA VAL A 10 6.48 -0.06 -12.83
C VAL A 10 5.58 0.69 -11.85
N ALA A 11 4.51 0.04 -11.42
CA ALA A 11 3.49 0.68 -10.60
C ALA A 11 4.15 1.27 -9.34
N ASP A 12 4.11 2.59 -9.20
CA ASP A 12 4.71 3.28 -8.07
C ASP A 12 3.83 3.09 -6.82
N PRO A 13 4.32 2.43 -5.75
CA PRO A 13 3.57 2.26 -4.51
C PRO A 13 3.05 3.59 -3.94
N VAL A 14 3.77 4.71 -4.17
CA VAL A 14 3.39 6.05 -3.68
C VAL A 14 2.13 6.55 -4.38
N LYS A 15 2.02 6.33 -5.70
CA LYS A 15 0.80 6.62 -6.47
C LYS A 15 -0.35 5.72 -6.02
N GLY A 16 -0.06 4.45 -5.77
CA GLY A 16 -0.99 3.49 -5.17
C GLY A 16 -1.58 3.99 -3.86
N VAL A 17 -0.73 4.45 -2.93
CA VAL A 17 -1.18 4.99 -1.63
C VAL A 17 -2.13 6.17 -1.79
N SER A 18 -1.79 7.14 -2.63
CA SER A 18 -2.62 8.33 -2.80
C SER A 18 -4.00 7.97 -3.34
N ARG A 19 -4.06 7.11 -4.37
CA ARG A 19 -5.31 6.66 -4.97
C ARG A 19 -6.17 5.86 -3.98
N ILE A 20 -5.58 4.87 -3.31
CA ILE A 20 -6.32 3.99 -2.38
C ILE A 20 -6.81 4.80 -1.18
N ALA A 21 -6.00 5.72 -0.64
CA ALA A 21 -6.42 6.57 0.47
C ALA A 21 -7.65 7.42 0.10
N SER A 22 -7.65 8.04 -1.07
CA SER A 22 -8.80 8.81 -1.56
C SER A 22 -10.04 7.93 -1.75
N LEU A 23 -9.90 6.76 -2.38
CA LEU A 23 -11.02 5.84 -2.61
C LEU A 23 -11.59 5.24 -1.31
N ALA A 24 -10.74 4.99 -0.31
CA ALA A 24 -11.15 4.47 0.98
C ALA A 24 -11.66 5.56 1.95
N GLY A 25 -11.56 6.84 1.58
CA GLY A 25 -11.91 7.97 2.45
C GLY A 25 -10.98 8.11 3.65
N LEU A 26 -9.67 7.84 3.46
CA LEU A 26 -8.66 7.99 4.50
C LEU A 26 -8.12 9.42 4.55
N GLY A 27 -7.92 9.93 5.77
CA GLY A 27 -7.39 11.28 6.00
C GLY A 27 -5.90 11.41 5.70
N GLU A 28 -5.44 12.66 5.61
CA GLU A 28 -4.05 13.00 5.29
C GLU A 28 -3.04 12.44 6.31
N ALA A 29 -3.43 12.39 7.59
CA ALA A 29 -2.61 11.80 8.65
C ALA A 29 -2.29 10.32 8.37
N THR A 30 -3.30 9.55 7.95
CA THR A 30 -3.15 8.14 7.58
C THR A 30 -2.29 7.98 6.34
N LYS A 31 -2.54 8.79 5.31
CA LYS A 31 -1.75 8.78 4.06
C LYS A 31 -0.27 9.06 4.34
N ARG A 32 0.04 10.09 5.12
CA ARG A 32 1.42 10.44 5.50
C ARG A 32 2.10 9.31 6.27
N LYS A 33 1.40 8.70 7.22
CA LYS A 33 1.94 7.57 8.00
C LYS A 33 2.18 6.33 7.14
N ALA A 34 1.31 6.05 6.18
CA ALA A 34 1.50 4.97 5.20
C ALA A 34 2.76 5.19 4.33
N LEU A 35 3.01 6.42 3.87
CA LEU A 35 4.22 6.76 3.12
C LEU A 35 5.49 6.57 3.95
N ILE A 36 5.47 6.93 5.23
CA ILE A 36 6.59 6.70 6.16
C ILE A 36 6.87 5.19 6.29
N LEU A 37 5.82 4.38 6.50
CA LEU A 37 5.96 2.91 6.59
C LEU A 37 6.53 2.31 5.30
N LEU A 38 6.04 2.75 4.13
CA LEU A 38 6.57 2.32 2.84
C LEU A 38 8.04 2.68 2.66
N ASN A 39 8.43 3.88 3.04
CA ASN A 39 9.82 4.33 2.94
C ASN A 39 10.74 3.53 3.88
N LYS A 40 10.29 3.23 5.12
CA LYS A 40 11.02 2.33 6.03
C LYS A 40 11.16 0.93 5.40
N ALA A 41 10.07 0.37 4.89
CA ALA A 41 10.06 -0.96 4.27
C ALA A 41 10.94 -1.04 3.02
N LYS A 42 10.99 0.03 2.21
CA LYS A 42 11.90 0.17 1.07
C LYS A 42 13.37 0.14 1.50
N LYS A 43 13.72 0.92 2.53
CA LYS A 43 15.10 1.02 3.02
C LYS A 43 15.68 -0.30 3.50
N ILE A 44 14.85 -1.17 4.07
CA ILE A 44 15.29 -2.50 4.55
C ILE A 44 15.08 -3.63 3.53
N GLY A 45 14.74 -3.31 2.28
CA GLY A 45 14.52 -4.31 1.22
C GLY A 45 13.25 -5.14 1.36
N MET A 46 12.36 -4.85 2.33
CA MET A 46 11.17 -5.65 2.61
C MET A 46 10.14 -5.64 1.45
N VAL A 47 10.16 -4.63 0.59
CA VAL A 47 9.20 -4.49 -0.53
C VAL A 47 9.70 -5.09 -1.85
N ALA A 48 10.96 -5.51 -1.93
CA ALA A 48 11.54 -6.05 -3.16
C ALA A 48 10.83 -7.35 -3.58
N GLY A 49 10.50 -7.47 -4.87
CA GLY A 49 9.80 -8.63 -5.43
C GLY A 49 8.35 -8.81 -4.97
N LYS A 50 7.77 -7.84 -4.24
CA LYS A 50 6.38 -7.88 -3.80
C LYS A 50 5.53 -6.92 -4.63
N ASP A 51 4.26 -7.31 -4.82
CA ASP A 51 3.27 -6.50 -5.53
C ASP A 51 3.15 -5.09 -4.91
N PRO A 52 3.42 -4.02 -5.68
CA PRO A 52 3.37 -2.62 -5.21
C PRO A 52 2.02 -2.23 -4.61
N MET A 53 0.92 -2.72 -5.21
CA MET A 53 -0.45 -2.38 -4.79
C MET A 53 -0.78 -3.04 -3.45
N GLY A 54 -0.44 -4.31 -3.26
CA GLY A 54 -0.64 -5.02 -2.01
C GLY A 54 0.20 -4.45 -0.87
N ILE A 55 1.41 -3.99 -1.16
CA ILE A 55 2.26 -3.29 -0.18
C ILE A 55 1.68 -1.91 0.18
N ALA A 56 1.19 -1.14 -0.80
CA ALA A 56 0.52 0.14 -0.56
C ALA A 56 -0.77 -0.03 0.27
N ALA A 57 -1.61 -1.03 -0.06
CA ALA A 57 -2.84 -1.35 0.64
C ALA A 57 -2.57 -1.76 2.10
N ALA A 58 -1.58 -2.62 2.33
CA ALA A 58 -1.18 -3.03 3.67
C ALA A 58 -0.60 -1.88 4.52
N ALA A 59 0.23 -1.02 3.91
CA ALA A 59 0.76 0.17 4.59
C ALA A 59 -0.36 1.14 4.99
N LEU A 60 -1.37 1.33 4.13
CA LEU A 60 -2.54 2.15 4.45
C LEU A 60 -3.41 1.56 5.54
N TYR A 61 -3.65 0.26 5.52
CA TYR A 61 -4.43 -0.41 6.56
C TYR A 61 -3.74 -0.29 7.94
N LEU A 62 -2.43 -0.54 8.01
CA LEU A 62 -1.66 -0.38 9.25
C LEU A 62 -1.60 1.08 9.71
N ALA A 63 -1.42 2.01 8.78
CA ALA A 63 -1.45 3.43 9.09
C ALA A 63 -2.82 3.84 9.63
N CYS A 64 -3.92 3.33 9.05
CA CYS A 64 -5.28 3.62 9.47
C CYS A 64 -5.51 3.20 10.93
N ILE A 65 -5.14 1.95 11.27
CA ILE A 65 -5.21 1.47 12.66
C ILE A 65 -4.35 2.35 13.58
N SER A 66 -3.13 2.69 13.14
CA SER A 66 -2.19 3.49 13.93
C SER A 66 -2.57 4.96 14.11
N THR A 67 -3.54 5.45 13.33
CA THR A 67 -4.11 6.80 13.44
C THR A 67 -5.52 6.78 14.06
N GLY A 68 -5.96 5.63 14.59
CA GLY A 68 -7.30 5.48 15.19
C GLY A 68 -8.46 5.42 14.20
N GLY A 69 -8.18 5.21 12.91
CA GLY A 69 -9.21 5.08 11.88
C GLY A 69 -9.88 3.69 11.90
N SER A 70 -11.14 3.63 11.50
CA SER A 70 -12.00 2.44 11.57
C SER A 70 -12.09 1.63 10.27
N LYS A 71 -11.25 1.92 9.26
CA LYS A 71 -11.34 1.23 7.96
C LYS A 71 -10.93 -0.23 8.06
N THR A 72 -11.81 -1.09 7.54
CA THR A 72 -11.65 -2.54 7.51
C THR A 72 -10.73 -2.99 6.36
N GLN A 73 -10.20 -4.22 6.44
CA GLN A 73 -9.42 -4.80 5.33
C GLN A 73 -10.27 -4.90 4.05
N LYS A 74 -11.58 -5.13 4.19
CA LYS A 74 -12.55 -5.17 3.10
C LYS A 74 -12.71 -3.82 2.40
N GLU A 75 -12.81 -2.72 3.14
CA GLU A 75 -12.87 -1.39 2.52
C GLU A 75 -11.59 -1.05 1.75
N ILE A 76 -10.43 -1.41 2.30
CA ILE A 76 -9.15 -1.22 1.64
C ILE A 76 -8.98 -2.16 0.44
N SER A 77 -9.51 -3.39 0.51
CA SER A 77 -9.47 -4.34 -0.62
C SER A 77 -10.26 -3.81 -1.81
N ILE A 78 -11.47 -3.30 -1.56
CA ILE A 78 -12.33 -2.66 -2.57
C ILE A 78 -11.62 -1.46 -3.19
N ALA A 79 -11.01 -0.59 -2.38
CA ALA A 79 -10.31 0.61 -2.86
C ALA A 79 -9.01 0.31 -3.64
N SER A 80 -8.35 -0.80 -3.34
CA SER A 80 -7.06 -1.17 -3.94
C SER A 80 -7.15 -2.17 -5.08
N GLY A 81 -8.26 -2.90 -5.19
CA GLY A 81 -8.39 -4.05 -6.11
C GLY A 81 -7.57 -5.26 -5.67
N VAL A 82 -7.02 -5.25 -4.46
CA VAL A 82 -6.20 -6.33 -3.90
C VAL A 82 -7.02 -7.13 -2.90
N THR A 83 -6.86 -8.46 -2.87
CA THR A 83 -7.62 -9.31 -1.94
C THR A 83 -7.30 -9.02 -0.48
N GLU A 84 -8.26 -9.23 0.42
CA GLU A 84 -8.06 -9.08 1.87
C GLU A 84 -6.93 -9.98 2.40
N VAL A 85 -6.79 -11.19 1.85
CA VAL A 85 -5.74 -12.13 2.22
C VAL A 85 -4.36 -11.58 1.86
N THR A 86 -4.22 -10.98 0.68
CA THR A 86 -2.98 -10.31 0.27
C THR A 86 -2.64 -9.16 1.24
N ILE A 87 -3.61 -8.32 1.59
CA ILE A 87 -3.42 -7.22 2.56
C ILE A 87 -2.93 -7.79 3.89
N ARG A 88 -3.60 -8.81 4.42
CA ARG A 88 -3.24 -9.46 5.69
C ARG A 88 -1.81 -10.01 5.69
N ASN A 89 -1.43 -10.75 4.65
CA ASN A 89 -0.10 -11.34 4.53
C ASN A 89 0.99 -10.27 4.46
N ARG A 90 0.73 -9.13 3.81
CA ARG A 90 1.68 -8.01 3.74
C ARG A 90 1.76 -7.21 5.03
N CYS A 91 0.66 -7.09 5.76
CA CYS A 91 0.63 -6.43 7.08
C CYS A 91 1.55 -7.12 8.09
N VAL A 92 1.66 -8.45 8.08
CA VAL A 92 2.52 -9.19 9.03
C VAL A 92 3.98 -8.71 8.95
N GLY A 93 4.51 -8.55 7.74
CA GLY A 93 5.87 -8.03 7.56
C GLY A 93 6.00 -6.58 8.01
N LEU A 94 5.06 -5.73 7.60
CA LEU A 94 5.09 -4.28 7.89
C LEU A 94 4.86 -3.95 9.36
N LYS A 95 4.16 -4.81 10.13
CA LYS A 95 3.95 -4.62 11.57
C LYS A 95 5.26 -4.50 12.35
N THR A 96 6.34 -5.11 11.88
CA THR A 96 7.67 -5.00 12.51
C THR A 96 8.29 -3.60 12.39
N LEU A 97 7.68 -2.69 11.62
CA LEU A 97 8.18 -1.33 11.35
C LEU A 97 7.38 -0.21 12.04
N LEU A 98 6.29 -0.60 12.73
CA LEU A 98 5.49 0.29 13.58
C LEU A 98 6.27 0.63 14.84
#